data_AF-A0A0C2RTG3-F1
#
_entry.id   AF-A0A0C2RTG3-F1
#
_cell.length_a   1.000
_cell.length_b   1.000
_cell.length_c   1.000
_cell.angle_alpha   90.00
_cell.angle_beta   90.00
_cell.angle_gamma   90.00
#
_symmetry.space_group_name_H-M   'P 1'
#
loop_
_entity.id
_entity.type
_entity.pdbx_description
1 polymer ?
#
loop_
_entity_poly.entity_id
_entity_poly.type
_entity_poly.pdbx_seq_one_letter_code
_entity_poly.pdbx_strand_id
1 'polypeptide(L)'
;MTLNLENNEPATFIAQMRINEILYFISSDAEGLIKAKELEEHREDYFQDLYDFSFGVGKYDKEYGFSSDTAFFAIEIVSAKSNYEKQVKKQKDKYNRFWRVVNMMPPIDAAVFKKAFIQQVTVNTNRLREIISEHISDLEKIYPDDEEELSFEGEEGARLLGITEEKRLKRMKRNKSLLKELC
;
A
#
# COMPACT_ATOMS: atom_id res chain seq x y z
N MET A 1 -8.06 -47.52 -12.49
CA MET A 1 -7.39 -46.46 -11.71
C MET A 1 -7.69 -45.14 -12.39
N THR A 2 -8.80 -44.50 -11.99
CA THR A 2 -9.18 -43.19 -12.49
C THR A 2 -8.44 -42.12 -11.69
N LEU A 3 -7.69 -41.29 -12.39
CA LEU A 3 -6.96 -40.15 -11.84
C LEU A 3 -7.97 -39.10 -11.37
N ASN A 4 -8.08 -38.91 -10.05
CA ASN A 4 -8.80 -37.79 -9.47
C ASN A 4 -7.96 -36.52 -9.68
N LEU A 5 -8.20 -35.79 -10.76
CA LEU A 5 -7.51 -34.54 -11.11
C LEU A 5 -8.39 -33.29 -10.94
N GLU A 6 -9.63 -33.38 -10.48
CA GLU A 6 -10.59 -32.26 -10.58
C GLU A 6 -10.85 -31.44 -9.30
N ASN A 7 -10.14 -31.67 -8.18
CA ASN A 7 -10.53 -31.06 -6.89
C ASN A 7 -9.54 -30.02 -6.28
N ASN A 8 -8.57 -29.47 -7.03
CA ASN A 8 -7.54 -28.57 -6.46
C ASN A 8 -7.40 -27.18 -7.09
N GLU A 9 -8.22 -26.83 -8.09
CA GLU A 9 -8.19 -25.51 -8.74
C GLU A 9 -8.51 -24.31 -7.82
N PRO A 10 -9.50 -24.36 -6.90
CA PRO A 10 -9.81 -23.18 -6.09
C PRO A 10 -8.71 -22.86 -5.07
N ALA A 11 -8.05 -23.89 -4.51
CA ALA A 11 -6.97 -23.72 -3.55
C ALA A 11 -5.69 -23.15 -4.20
N THR A 12 -5.34 -23.63 -5.39
CA THR A 12 -4.19 -23.13 -6.18
C THR A 12 -4.42 -21.69 -6.65
N PHE A 13 -5.65 -21.34 -7.04
CA PHE A 13 -6.00 -19.96 -7.40
C PHE A 13 -5.86 -18.98 -6.21
N ILE A 14 -6.34 -19.37 -5.02
CA ILE A 14 -6.25 -18.54 -3.82
C ILE A 14 -4.78 -18.31 -3.43
N ALA A 15 -3.96 -19.36 -3.43
CA ALA A 15 -2.54 -19.26 -3.14
C ALA A 15 -1.81 -18.33 -4.13
N GLN A 16 -2.12 -18.45 -5.43
CA GLN A 16 -1.52 -17.60 -6.45
C GLN A 16 -1.90 -16.12 -6.29
N MET A 17 -3.14 -15.84 -5.88
CA MET A 17 -3.58 -14.48 -5.57
C MET A 17 -2.80 -13.90 -4.40
N ARG A 18 -2.60 -14.69 -3.35
CA ARG A 18 -1.87 -14.26 -2.16
C ARG A 18 -0.41 -13.94 -2.47
N ILE A 19 0.25 -14.78 -3.26
CA ILE A 19 1.61 -14.53 -3.75
C ILE A 19 1.69 -13.22 -4.54
N ASN A 20 0.71 -12.94 -5.40
CA ASN A 20 0.68 -11.70 -6.19
C ASN A 20 0.45 -10.46 -5.32
N GLU A 21 -0.37 -10.58 -4.28
CA GLU A 21 -0.63 -9.50 -3.33
C GLU A 21 0.63 -9.16 -2.52
N ILE A 22 1.33 -10.18 -1.99
CA ILE A 22 2.59 -9.98 -1.28
C ILE A 22 3.65 -9.38 -2.22
N LEU A 23 3.72 -9.83 -3.47
CA LEU A 23 4.61 -9.24 -4.46
C LEU A 23 4.31 -7.75 -4.69
N TYR A 24 3.03 -7.39 -4.77
CA TYR A 24 2.59 -6.00 -4.87
C TYR A 24 3.04 -5.18 -3.66
N PHE A 25 2.81 -5.66 -2.44
CA PHE A 25 3.22 -4.95 -1.22
C PHE A 25 4.73 -4.77 -1.13
N ILE A 26 5.51 -5.81 -1.44
CA ILE A 26 6.97 -5.73 -1.47
C ILE A 26 7.45 -4.69 -2.49
N SER A 27 6.82 -4.64 -3.67
CA SER A 27 7.13 -3.65 -4.70
C SER A 27 6.81 -2.22 -4.22
N SER A 28 5.62 -2.00 -3.67
CA SER A 28 5.20 -0.69 -3.12
C SER A 28 6.12 -0.24 -1.99
N ASP A 29 6.55 -1.18 -1.14
CA ASP A 29 7.44 -0.89 -0.02
C ASP A 29 8.84 -0.49 -0.48
N ALA A 30 9.38 -1.12 -1.54
CA ALA A 30 10.70 -0.80 -2.07
C ALA A 30 10.80 0.63 -2.62
N GLU A 31 9.70 1.17 -3.15
CA GLU A 31 9.60 2.55 -3.64
C GLU A 31 9.49 3.58 -2.52
N GLY A 32 9.24 3.16 -1.28
CA GLY A 32 8.94 4.05 -0.16
C GLY A 32 10.02 5.12 0.08
N LEU A 33 11.30 4.82 -0.15
CA LEU A 33 12.35 5.83 0.02
C LEU A 33 12.30 6.93 -1.05
N ILE A 34 11.98 6.58 -2.30
CA ILE A 34 11.86 7.55 -3.39
C ILE A 34 10.65 8.45 -3.11
N LYS A 35 9.49 7.85 -2.82
CA LYS A 35 8.27 8.57 -2.46
C LYS A 35 8.47 9.48 -1.24
N ALA A 36 9.23 9.03 -0.23
CA ALA A 36 9.56 9.86 0.93
C ALA A 36 10.43 11.07 0.55
N LYS A 37 11.40 10.89 -0.35
CA LYS A 37 12.26 12.00 -0.81
C LYS A 37 11.48 13.02 -1.64
N GLU A 38 10.62 12.55 -2.54
CA GLU A 38 9.74 13.43 -3.34
C GLU A 38 8.85 14.28 -2.42
N LEU A 39 8.26 13.67 -1.38
CA LEU A 39 7.50 14.42 -0.36
C LEU A 39 8.40 15.41 0.40
N GLU A 40 9.63 15.04 0.76
CA GLU A 40 10.53 15.97 1.44
C GLU A 40 10.95 17.16 0.56
N GLU A 41 11.15 16.93 -0.74
CA GLU A 41 11.49 17.94 -1.74
C GLU A 41 10.35 18.92 -1.99
N HIS A 42 9.10 18.44 -2.06
CA HIS A 42 7.90 19.27 -2.28
C HIS A 42 7.27 19.82 -1.00
N ARG A 43 7.88 19.60 0.16
CA ARG A 43 7.31 19.99 1.46
C ARG A 43 7.08 21.49 1.59
N GLU A 44 8.04 22.29 1.14
CA GLU A 44 7.98 23.75 1.27
C GLU A 44 6.89 24.33 0.37
N ASP A 45 6.83 23.88 -0.88
CA ASP A 45 5.78 24.26 -1.83
C ASP A 45 4.38 23.89 -1.30
N TYR A 46 4.21 22.66 -0.81
CA TYR A 46 2.94 22.20 -0.24
C TYR A 46 2.50 23.04 0.97
N PHE A 47 3.44 23.41 1.86
CA PHE A 47 3.12 24.26 3.00
C PHE A 47 2.83 25.69 2.60
N GLN A 48 3.52 26.21 1.59
CA GLN A 48 3.26 27.54 1.05
C GLN A 48 1.87 27.62 0.44
N ASP A 49 1.47 26.61 -0.35
CA ASP A 49 0.12 26.52 -0.93
C ASP A 49 -0.98 26.49 0.14
N LEU A 50 -0.77 25.77 1.26
CA LEU A 50 -1.70 25.77 2.39
C LEU A 50 -1.86 27.17 3.00
N TYR A 51 -0.76 27.91 3.15
CA TYR A 51 -0.81 29.28 3.64
C TYR A 51 -1.53 30.19 2.64
N ASP A 52 -1.17 30.15 1.37
CA ASP A 52 -1.75 31.01 0.34
C ASP A 52 -3.25 30.77 0.16
N PHE A 53 -3.70 29.52 0.26
CA PHE A 53 -5.13 29.18 0.32
C PHE A 53 -5.81 29.84 1.52
N SER A 54 -5.24 29.70 2.72
CA SER A 54 -5.82 30.27 3.95
C SER A 54 -5.91 31.81 3.93
N PHE A 55 -4.99 32.49 3.25
CA PHE A 55 -5.03 33.95 3.06
C PHE A 55 -5.97 34.38 1.91
N GLY A 56 -6.13 33.55 0.88
CA GLY A 56 -6.98 33.80 -0.27
C GLY A 56 -8.48 33.74 0.06
N VAL A 57 -8.90 32.78 0.89
CA VAL A 57 -10.31 32.59 1.31
C VAL A 57 -10.84 33.82 2.06
N GLY A 58 -10.03 34.45 2.91
CA GLY A 58 -10.41 35.67 3.63
C GLY A 58 -10.59 36.93 2.76
N LYS A 59 -10.31 36.89 1.45
CA LYS A 59 -10.55 38.04 0.57
C LYS A 59 -11.89 38.01 -0.16
N TYR A 60 -12.52 36.84 -0.25
CA TYR A 60 -13.79 36.66 -0.96
C TYR A 60 -15.01 36.88 -0.05
N ASP A 61 -14.86 36.72 1.26
CA ASP A 61 -15.97 36.81 2.22
C ASP A 61 -15.97 38.16 2.99
N LYS A 62 -16.03 39.27 2.25
CA LYS A 62 -16.05 40.63 2.84
C LYS A 62 -17.39 41.03 3.46
N GLU A 63 -18.44 40.21 3.34
CA GLU A 63 -19.78 40.54 3.83
C GLU A 63 -20.09 39.99 5.23
N TYR A 64 -19.31 39.03 5.74
CA TYR A 64 -19.53 38.44 7.07
C TYR A 64 -18.31 38.64 7.97
N GLY A 65 -18.54 39.19 9.16
CA GLY A 65 -17.50 39.68 10.07
C GLY A 65 -16.44 38.63 10.44
N PHE A 66 -15.18 39.03 10.27
CA PHE A 66 -13.99 38.29 10.72
C PHE A 66 -13.94 38.18 12.25
N SER A 67 -14.12 36.98 12.81
CA SER A 67 -13.39 36.58 14.04
C SER A 67 -13.36 35.08 14.38
N SER A 68 -14.06 34.18 13.69
CA SER A 68 -14.03 32.72 13.99
C SER A 68 -13.07 31.89 13.14
N ASP A 69 -12.71 32.35 11.95
CA ASP A 69 -12.19 31.44 10.92
C ASP A 69 -10.65 31.34 10.90
N THR A 70 -9.93 32.35 11.38
CA THR A 70 -8.46 32.31 11.42
C THR A 70 -7.93 31.24 12.37
N ALA A 71 -8.59 31.06 13.52
CA ALA A 71 -8.23 29.99 14.46
C ALA A 71 -8.52 28.61 13.87
N PHE A 72 -9.63 28.48 13.12
CA PHE A 72 -9.99 27.26 12.41
C PHE A 72 -8.97 26.90 11.33
N PHE A 73 -8.64 27.84 10.43
CA PHE A 73 -7.61 27.62 9.40
C PHE A 73 -6.24 27.34 9.99
N ALA A 74 -5.87 27.98 11.10
CA ALA A 74 -4.62 27.67 11.79
C ALA A 74 -4.58 26.22 12.31
N ILE A 75 -5.69 25.71 12.86
CA ILE A 75 -5.82 24.30 13.30
C ILE A 75 -5.76 23.35 12.11
N GLU A 76 -6.40 23.67 10.99
CA GLU A 76 -6.34 22.87 9.77
C GLU A 76 -4.93 22.80 9.19
N ILE A 77 -4.21 23.93 9.12
CA ILE A 77 -2.81 23.96 8.65
C ILE A 77 -1.92 23.11 9.56
N VAL A 78 -2.05 23.24 10.89
CA VAL A 78 -1.29 22.41 11.83
C VAL A 78 -1.59 20.92 11.63
N SER A 79 -2.86 20.57 11.43
CA SER A 79 -3.30 19.19 11.18
C SER A 79 -2.75 18.65 9.86
N ALA A 80 -2.80 19.45 8.79
CA ALA A 80 -2.28 19.11 7.47
C ALA A 80 -0.77 18.88 7.51
N LYS A 81 -0.02 19.74 8.20
CA LYS A 81 1.43 19.56 8.42
C LYS A 81 1.74 18.26 9.18
N SER A 82 1.02 17.99 10.27
CA SER A 82 1.20 16.74 11.03
C SER A 82 0.88 15.52 10.17
N ASN A 83 -0.16 15.57 9.34
CA ASN A 83 -0.50 14.50 8.43
C ASN A 83 0.56 14.30 7.33
N TYR A 84 1.15 15.38 6.83
CA TYR A 84 2.25 15.31 5.86
C TYR A 84 3.47 14.60 6.44
N GLU A 85 3.87 14.96 7.66
CA GLU A 85 4.96 14.28 8.36
C GLU A 85 4.68 12.79 8.59
N LYS A 86 3.44 12.44 8.94
CA LYS A 86 3.02 11.03 9.05
C LYS A 86 3.12 10.30 7.71
N GLN A 87 2.78 10.95 6.60
CA GLN A 87 2.92 10.35 5.26
C GLN A 87 4.40 10.07 4.93
N VAL A 88 5.28 11.06 5.11
CA VAL A 88 6.74 10.87 4.94
C VAL A 88 7.24 9.71 5.79
N LYS A 89 6.86 9.69 7.08
CA LYS A 89 7.24 8.60 7.99
C LYS A 89 6.71 7.25 7.51
N LYS A 90 5.45 7.17 7.08
CA LYS A 90 4.85 5.93 6.54
C LYS A 90 5.64 5.41 5.35
N GLN A 91 6.05 6.27 4.42
CA GLN A 91 6.85 5.86 3.26
C GLN A 91 8.25 5.35 3.66
N LYS A 92 8.88 5.96 4.68
CA LYS A 92 10.14 5.46 5.25
C LYS A 92 9.96 4.11 5.95
N ASP A 93 8.87 3.94 6.70
CA ASP A 93 8.54 2.69 7.38
C ASP A 93 8.28 1.55 6.39
N LYS A 94 7.58 1.84 5.29
CA LYS A 94 7.45 0.94 4.13
C LYS A 94 8.80 0.47 3.60
N TYR A 95 9.72 1.40 3.32
CA TYR A 95 11.06 1.05 2.86
C TYR A 95 11.86 0.22 3.87
N ASN A 96 11.72 0.51 5.16
CA ASN A 96 12.34 -0.29 6.22
C ASN A 96 11.75 -1.70 6.27
N ARG A 97 10.45 -1.86 6.02
CA ARG A 97 9.77 -3.16 5.92
C ARG A 97 10.29 -3.96 4.74
N PHE A 98 10.48 -3.35 3.57
CA PHE A 98 11.16 -3.97 2.43
C PHE A 98 12.54 -4.52 2.83
N TRP A 99 13.37 -3.74 3.51
CA TRP A 99 14.68 -4.20 3.96
C TRP A 99 14.61 -5.33 4.99
N ARG A 100 13.59 -5.34 5.86
CA ARG A 100 13.35 -6.47 6.76
C ARG A 100 13.06 -7.76 5.98
N VAL A 101 12.25 -7.69 4.92
CA VAL A 101 11.99 -8.82 4.02
C VAL A 101 13.28 -9.31 3.36
N VAL A 102 14.04 -8.40 2.76
CA VAL A 102 15.30 -8.72 2.06
C VAL A 102 16.34 -9.33 3.00
N ASN A 103 16.42 -8.86 4.25
CA ASN A 103 17.38 -9.36 5.23
C ASN A 103 16.98 -10.70 5.87
N MET A 104 15.71 -11.08 5.77
CA MET A 104 15.22 -12.37 6.23
C MET A 104 15.50 -13.49 5.22
N MET A 105 15.57 -13.16 3.93
CA MET A 105 15.78 -14.12 2.86
C MET A 105 17.23 -14.64 2.79
N PRO A 106 17.44 -15.87 2.26
CA PRO A 106 18.78 -16.35 1.90
C PRO A 106 19.49 -15.39 0.94
N PRO A 107 20.84 -15.30 0.97
CA PRO A 107 21.59 -14.31 0.19
C PRO A 107 21.30 -14.32 -1.32
N ILE A 108 21.03 -15.50 -1.88
CA ILE A 108 20.72 -15.68 -3.31
C ILE A 108 19.38 -15.01 -3.64
N ASP A 109 18.34 -15.30 -2.86
CA ASP A 109 17.00 -14.77 -3.07
C ASP A 109 16.94 -13.27 -2.77
N ALA A 110 17.59 -12.84 -1.69
CA ALA A 110 17.76 -11.43 -1.34
C ALA A 110 18.41 -10.64 -2.50
N ALA A 111 19.39 -11.23 -3.19
CA ALA A 111 20.03 -10.61 -4.35
C ALA A 111 19.05 -10.45 -5.53
N VAL A 112 18.12 -11.38 -5.73
CA VAL A 112 17.08 -11.27 -6.76
C VAL A 112 16.14 -10.09 -6.47
N PHE A 113 15.69 -9.94 -5.22
CA PHE A 113 14.85 -8.81 -4.80
C PHE A 113 15.58 -7.46 -4.94
N LYS A 114 16.84 -7.38 -4.50
CA LYS A 114 17.65 -6.16 -4.68
C LYS A 114 17.82 -5.80 -6.16
N LYS A 115 18.06 -6.78 -7.03
CA LYS A 115 18.16 -6.56 -8.47
C LYS A 115 16.85 -6.02 -9.06
N ALA A 116 15.73 -6.64 -8.71
CA ALA A 116 14.42 -6.27 -9.22
C ALA A 116 14.00 -4.87 -8.77
N PHE A 117 14.11 -4.57 -7.46
CA PHE A 117 13.46 -3.39 -6.89
C PHE A 117 14.40 -2.23 -6.56
N ILE A 118 15.70 -2.48 -6.32
CA ILE A 118 16.67 -1.42 -6.01
C ILE A 118 17.48 -1.04 -7.24
N GLN A 119 17.93 -2.04 -8.02
CA GLN A 119 18.76 -1.82 -9.21
C GLN A 119 17.92 -1.68 -10.49
N GLN A 120 16.60 -1.87 -10.40
CA GLN A 120 15.65 -1.80 -11.53
C GLN A 120 16.06 -2.68 -12.73
N VAL A 121 16.72 -3.80 -12.43
CA VAL A 121 17.10 -4.78 -13.44
C VAL A 121 15.89 -5.65 -13.72
N THR A 122 15.59 -5.89 -15.00
CA THR A 122 14.51 -6.80 -15.39
C THR A 122 14.79 -8.20 -14.86
N VAL A 123 13.96 -8.64 -13.93
CA VAL A 123 13.99 -9.99 -13.34
C VAL A 123 12.72 -10.72 -13.77
N ASN A 124 12.83 -12.03 -13.99
CA ASN A 124 11.68 -12.88 -14.28
C ASN A 124 10.67 -12.85 -13.12
N THR A 125 9.47 -12.34 -13.36
CA THR A 125 8.39 -12.26 -12.35
C THR A 125 8.02 -13.62 -11.77
N ASN A 126 8.12 -14.70 -12.56
CA ASN A 126 7.87 -16.05 -12.04
C ASN A 126 8.93 -16.46 -11.01
N ARG A 127 10.19 -16.03 -11.18
CA ARG A 127 11.23 -16.28 -10.18
C ARG A 127 10.93 -15.56 -8.87
N LEU A 128 10.40 -14.33 -8.92
CA LEU A 128 9.97 -13.60 -7.71
C LEU A 128 8.81 -14.32 -7.02
N ARG A 129 7.82 -14.80 -7.79
CA ARG A 129 6.68 -15.57 -7.26
C ARG A 129 7.10 -16.89 -6.62
N GLU A 130 8.05 -17.60 -7.22
CA GLU A 130 8.64 -18.82 -6.66
C GLU A 130 9.27 -18.53 -5.30
N ILE A 131 10.13 -17.50 -5.21
CA ILE A 131 10.77 -17.12 -3.94
C ILE A 131 9.70 -16.73 -2.90
N ILE A 132 8.67 -15.98 -3.28
CA ILE A 132 7.57 -15.66 -2.36
C ILE A 132 6.85 -16.91 -1.89
N SER A 133 6.61 -17.87 -2.80
CA SER A 133 5.98 -19.15 -2.45
C SER A 133 6.84 -19.97 -1.49
N GLU A 134 8.16 -19.96 -1.66
CA GLU A 134 9.12 -20.67 -0.80
C GLU A 134 9.15 -20.09 0.63
N HIS A 135 8.98 -18.78 0.76
CA HIS A 135 9.07 -18.05 2.03
C HIS A 135 7.71 -17.53 2.54
N ILE A 136 6.59 -18.08 2.04
CA ILE A 136 5.24 -17.51 2.24
C ILE A 136 4.86 -17.36 3.71
N SER A 137 5.14 -18.37 4.54
CA SER A 137 4.77 -18.39 5.96
C SER A 137 5.45 -17.29 6.78
N ASP A 138 6.64 -16.84 6.37
CA ASP A 138 7.34 -15.75 7.02
C ASP A 138 6.91 -14.40 6.48
N LEU A 139 6.62 -14.32 5.18
CA LEU A 139 6.08 -13.11 4.55
C LEU A 139 4.68 -12.77 5.06
N GLU A 140 3.84 -13.77 5.36
CA GLU A 140 2.50 -13.57 5.94
C GLU A 140 2.55 -12.94 7.35
N LYS A 141 3.67 -13.10 8.08
CA LYS A 141 3.86 -12.42 9.37
C LYS A 141 4.19 -10.94 9.20
N ILE A 142 4.74 -10.56 8.05
CA ILE A 142 5.13 -9.18 7.73
C ILE A 142 3.99 -8.45 7.03
N TYR A 143 3.31 -9.14 6.13
CA TYR A 143 2.14 -8.69 5.39
C TYR A 143 0.97 -9.60 5.79
N PRO A 144 0.31 -9.36 6.94
CA PRO A 144 -0.89 -10.12 7.26
C PRO A 144 -2.00 -9.85 6.24
N ASP A 145 -3.03 -10.69 6.20
CA ASP A 145 -4.23 -10.52 5.34
C ASP A 145 -5.10 -9.31 5.75
N ASP A 146 -4.60 -8.44 6.64
CA ASP A 146 -5.38 -7.38 7.27
C ASP A 146 -5.74 -6.28 6.26
N GLU A 147 -7.03 -5.99 6.16
CA GLU A 147 -7.69 -5.07 5.20
C GLU A 147 -7.21 -3.59 5.27
N GLU A 148 -6.30 -3.25 6.18
CA GLU A 148 -6.04 -1.87 6.62
C GLU A 148 -5.18 -1.02 5.66
N GLU A 149 -4.33 -1.61 4.82
CA GLU A 149 -3.45 -0.82 3.92
C GLU A 149 -4.03 -0.54 2.53
N LEU A 150 -5.22 -1.04 2.18
CA LEU A 150 -5.91 -0.75 0.92
C LEU A 150 -6.62 0.61 0.88
N SER A 151 -6.19 1.55 1.73
CA SER A 151 -6.59 2.95 1.63
C SER A 151 -5.49 3.76 0.92
N PHE A 152 -5.83 4.24 -0.28
CA PHE A 152 -5.07 5.21 -1.09
C PHE A 152 -3.84 4.72 -1.88
N GLU A 153 -3.99 3.74 -2.77
CA GLU A 153 -3.32 3.78 -4.10
C GLU A 153 -4.39 3.34 -5.14
N GLY A 154 -5.05 4.34 -5.74
CA GLY A 154 -6.24 4.19 -6.58
C GLY A 154 -5.97 3.55 -7.95
N GLU A 155 -6.97 2.80 -8.42
CA GLU A 155 -7.14 2.22 -9.77
C GLU A 155 -6.09 1.25 -10.32
N GLU A 156 -4.79 1.43 -10.06
CA GLU A 156 -3.73 0.66 -10.73
C GLU A 156 -3.50 -0.73 -10.10
N GLY A 157 -3.57 -0.82 -8.77
CA GLY A 157 -3.59 -2.11 -8.06
C GLY A 157 -4.84 -2.94 -8.37
N ALA A 158 -5.99 -2.29 -8.60
CA ALA A 158 -7.23 -2.96 -8.99
C ALA A 158 -7.17 -3.49 -10.43
N ARG A 159 -6.51 -2.76 -11.34
CA ARG A 159 -6.25 -3.21 -12.72
C ARG A 159 -5.30 -4.40 -12.79
N LEU A 160 -4.20 -4.40 -12.04
CA LEU A 160 -3.22 -5.49 -12.01
C LEU A 160 -3.79 -6.80 -11.42
N LEU A 161 -4.74 -6.71 -10.49
CA LEU A 161 -5.37 -7.87 -9.87
C LEU A 161 -6.61 -8.39 -10.63
N GLY A 162 -7.13 -7.67 -11.64
CA GLY A 162 -8.35 -8.07 -12.38
C GLY A 162 -9.61 -8.18 -11.50
N ILE A 163 -9.57 -7.54 -10.33
CA ILE A 163 -10.65 -7.52 -9.34
C ILE A 163 -11.41 -6.22 -9.58
N THR A 164 -12.50 -6.30 -10.35
CA THR A 164 -13.51 -5.25 -10.30
C THR A 164 -14.01 -5.14 -8.85
N GLU A 165 -14.29 -3.92 -8.41
CA GLU A 165 -14.80 -3.61 -7.06
C GLU A 165 -15.97 -4.53 -6.64
N GLU A 166 -16.76 -4.95 -7.63
CA GLU A 166 -17.84 -5.93 -7.51
C GLU A 166 -17.40 -7.35 -7.07
N LYS A 167 -16.24 -7.83 -7.53
CA LYS A 167 -15.65 -9.11 -7.10
C LYS A 167 -15.11 -9.05 -5.67
N ARG A 168 -14.59 -7.89 -5.25
CA ARG A 168 -14.15 -7.62 -3.87
C ARG A 168 -15.35 -7.67 -2.91
N LEU A 169 -16.44 -6.98 -3.24
CA LEU A 169 -17.68 -7.03 -2.46
C LEU A 169 -18.35 -8.42 -2.43
N LYS A 170 -18.29 -9.19 -3.53
CA LYS A 170 -18.79 -10.58 -3.54
C LYS A 170 -18.01 -11.51 -2.62
N ARG A 171 -16.68 -11.36 -2.51
CA ARG A 171 -15.85 -12.12 -1.56
C ARG A 171 -16.14 -11.75 -0.11
N MET A 172 -16.30 -10.45 0.19
CA MET A 172 -16.68 -9.99 1.53
C MET A 172 -18.01 -10.58 2.00
N LYS A 173 -19.02 -10.63 1.12
CA LYS A 173 -20.33 -11.22 1.46
C LYS A 173 -20.26 -12.73 1.69
N ARG A 174 -19.42 -13.45 0.92
CA ARG A 174 -19.28 -14.92 1.01
C ARG A 174 -18.52 -15.37 2.26
N ASN A 175 -17.46 -14.67 2.66
CA ASN A 175 -16.72 -15.00 3.88
C ASN A 175 -17.50 -14.64 5.14
N LYS A 176 -18.28 -13.55 5.11
CA LYS A 176 -19.15 -13.16 6.23
C LYS A 176 -20.34 -14.11 6.43
N SER A 177 -20.82 -14.78 5.39
CA SER A 177 -21.84 -15.83 5.55
C SER A 177 -21.24 -17.11 6.11
N LEU A 178 -20.06 -17.51 5.65
CA LEU A 178 -19.37 -18.72 6.13
C LEU A 178 -18.97 -18.62 7.60
N LEU A 179 -18.56 -17.45 8.08
CA LEU A 179 -18.27 -17.21 9.49
C LEU A 179 -19.52 -17.24 10.39
N LYS A 180 -20.70 -16.94 9.83
CA LYS A 180 -21.98 -17.04 10.56
C LYS A 180 -22.54 -18.46 10.61
N GLU A 181 -22.10 -19.34 9.72
CA GLU A 181 -22.48 -20.76 9.72
C GLU A 181 -21.59 -21.61 10.63
N LEU A 182 -20.48 -21.05 11.13
CA LEU A 182 -19.51 -21.69 12.02
C LEU A 182 -19.58 -21.20 13.48
N CYS A 183 -20.54 -20.33 13.82
CA CYS A 183 -20.88 -19.89 15.18
C CYS A 183 -22.33 -20.25 15.49
#